data_AF-A0A7X9H172-F1
#
_entry.id   AF-A0A7X9H172-F1
#
_cell.length_a   1.000
_cell.length_b   1.000
_cell.length_c   1.000
_cell.angle_alpha   90.00
_cell.angle_beta   90.00
_cell.angle_gamma   90.00
#
_symmetry.space_group_name_H-M   'P 1'
#
loop_
_entity.id
_entity.type
_entity.pdbx_description
1 polymer ?
#
loop_
_entity_poly.entity_id
_entity_poly.type
_entity_poly.pdbx_seq_one_letter_code
_entity_poly.pdbx_strand_id
1 'polypeptide(L)'
;MEKSFIFSLIFAALVAIFALSNADKVSIDLLFTKIQISQAIVIFISTILGAVIVALLGMFKTFKLKREIKDLKKEMEPLEEEINNLKDLVENRGQEIVSLNEEIAKIQEENEKLKSISSDIINDNMDNTGNVDSTKEKDT
;
A
#
# COMPACT_ATOMS: atom_id res chain seq x y z
N MET A 1 12.40 -10.90 -38.08
CA MET A 1 13.30 -9.73 -38.30
C MET A 1 13.46 -9.39 -39.77
N GLU A 2 13.61 -10.36 -40.68
CA GLU A 2 13.78 -10.10 -42.12
C GLU A 2 12.58 -9.39 -42.79
N LYS A 3 11.35 -9.75 -42.41
CA LYS A 3 10.14 -9.09 -42.94
C LYS A 3 10.12 -7.59 -42.63
N SER A 4 10.52 -7.19 -41.42
CA SER A 4 10.58 -5.77 -41.03
C SER A 4 11.60 -4.99 -41.87
N PHE A 5 12.72 -5.62 -42.23
CA PHE A 5 13.71 -5.01 -43.12
C PHE A 5 13.19 -4.87 -44.56
N ILE A 6 12.50 -5.89 -45.08
CA ILE A 6 11.87 -5.79 -46.42
C ILE A 6 10.80 -4.68 -46.44
N PHE A 7 10.00 -4.56 -45.38
CA PHE A 7 8.98 -3.52 -45.26
C PHE A 7 9.60 -2.12 -45.12
N SER A 8 10.69 -1.96 -44.37
CA SER A 8 11.35 -0.66 -44.27
C SER A 8 11.99 -0.24 -45.60
N LEU A 9 12.50 -1.19 -46.38
CA LEU A 9 13.05 -0.91 -47.71
C LEU A 9 11.96 -0.50 -48.71
N ILE A 10 10.82 -1.20 -48.72
CA ILE A 10 9.66 -0.82 -49.52
C ILE A 10 9.17 0.58 -49.11
N PHE A 11 9.05 0.84 -47.81
CA PHE A 11 8.64 2.14 -47.30
C PHE A 11 9.62 3.26 -47.69
N ALA A 12 10.93 3.03 -47.56
CA ALA A 12 11.95 3.98 -47.99
C ALA A 12 11.87 4.27 -49.49
N ALA A 13 11.62 3.25 -50.33
CA ALA A 13 11.40 3.43 -51.75
C ALA A 13 10.16 4.29 -52.06
N LEU A 14 9.06 4.08 -51.34
CA LEU A 14 7.85 4.93 -51.46
C LEU A 14 8.13 6.39 -51.07
N VAL A 15 8.86 6.62 -49.98
CA VAL A 15 9.26 7.97 -49.55
C VAL A 15 10.18 8.62 -50.60
N ALA A 16 11.10 7.87 -51.20
CA ALA A 16 11.97 8.37 -52.24
C ALA A 16 11.19 8.76 -53.51
N ILE A 17 10.22 7.93 -53.93
CA ILE A 17 9.31 8.26 -55.05
C ILE A 17 8.50 9.52 -54.72
N PHE A 18 7.95 9.62 -53.50
CA PHE A 18 7.25 10.81 -53.05
C PHE A 18 8.12 12.07 -53.11
N ALA A 19 9.37 11.98 -52.64
CA ALA A 19 10.30 13.09 -52.68
C ALA A 19 10.65 13.51 -54.11
N LEU A 20 10.85 12.55 -55.01
CA LEU A 20 11.17 12.80 -56.41
C LEU A 20 9.98 13.45 -57.15
N SER A 21 8.77 12.91 -56.98
CA SER A 21 7.55 13.45 -57.61
C SER A 21 7.18 14.85 -57.11
N ASN A 22 7.69 15.26 -55.95
CA ASN A 22 7.45 16.56 -55.33
C ASN A 22 8.75 17.39 -55.18
N ALA A 23 9.72 17.14 -56.06
CA ALA A 23 11.02 17.83 -56.08
C ALA A 23 10.92 19.24 -56.70
N ASP A 24 9.83 19.53 -57.41
CA ASP A 24 9.60 20.83 -58.04
C ASP A 24 9.60 21.95 -57.01
N LYS A 25 10.32 23.03 -57.34
CA LYS A 25 10.42 24.21 -56.50
C LYS A 25 9.15 25.03 -56.64
N VAL A 26 8.55 25.36 -55.50
CA VAL A 26 7.43 26.30 -55.41
C VAL A 26 7.83 27.51 -54.59
N SER A 27 7.27 28.67 -54.92
CA SER A 27 7.41 29.87 -54.09
C SER A 27 6.43 29.80 -52.93
N ILE A 28 6.95 29.86 -51.71
CA ILE A 28 6.16 29.84 -50.49
C ILE A 28 6.30 31.18 -49.81
N ASP A 29 5.17 31.80 -49.55
CA ASP A 29 5.06 33.01 -48.76
C ASP A 29 5.00 32.61 -47.28
N LEU A 30 6.14 32.71 -46.59
CA LEU A 30 6.18 32.63 -45.13
C LEU A 30 5.75 33.96 -44.53
N LEU A 31 5.43 33.96 -43.22
CA LEU A 31 4.95 35.15 -42.49
C LEU A 31 5.80 36.41 -42.68
N PHE A 32 7.11 36.25 -42.89
CA PHE A 32 8.06 37.37 -43.01
C PHE A 32 8.95 37.32 -44.25
N THR A 33 8.88 36.27 -45.08
CA THR A 33 9.78 36.11 -46.23
C THR A 33 9.19 35.19 -47.29
N LYS A 34 9.66 35.30 -48.53
CA LYS A 34 9.31 34.39 -49.61
C LYS A 34 10.50 33.50 -49.93
N ILE A 35 10.30 32.19 -49.96
CA ILE A 35 11.37 31.23 -50.25
C ILE A 35 10.97 30.31 -51.40
N GLN A 36 11.95 29.88 -52.21
CA GLN A 36 11.75 28.89 -53.25
C GLN A 36 12.39 27.56 -52.82
N ILE A 37 11.56 26.59 -52.51
CA ILE A 37 11.99 25.29 -52.01
C ILE A 37 11.06 24.19 -52.55
N SER A 38 11.52 22.94 -52.57
CA SER A 38 10.67 21.84 -53.01
C SER A 38 9.55 21.55 -52.01
N GLN A 39 8.40 21.13 -52.53
CA GLN A 39 7.23 20.78 -51.71
C GLN A 39 7.55 19.64 -50.73
N ALA A 40 8.32 18.65 -51.18
CA ALA A 40 8.75 17.52 -50.36
C ALA A 40 9.51 17.97 -49.11
N ILE A 41 10.46 18.92 -49.23
CA ILE A 41 11.25 19.39 -48.09
C ILE A 41 10.37 20.13 -47.07
N VAL A 42 9.39 20.90 -47.54
CA VAL A 42 8.47 21.66 -46.67
C VAL A 42 7.62 20.71 -45.82
N ILE A 43 7.05 19.67 -46.45
CA ILE A 43 6.27 18.64 -45.76
C ILE A 43 7.16 17.88 -44.77
N PHE A 44 8.38 17.54 -45.17
CA PHE A 44 9.32 16.81 -44.31
C PHE A 44 9.68 17.59 -43.04
N ILE A 45 10.09 18.86 -43.19
CA ILE A 45 10.41 19.73 -42.04
C ILE A 45 9.18 19.93 -41.15
N SER A 46 8.01 20.21 -41.74
CA SER A 46 6.77 20.42 -40.97
C SER A 46 6.37 19.17 -40.17
N THR A 47 6.53 17.99 -40.77
CA THR A 47 6.24 16.70 -40.11
C THR A 47 7.19 16.45 -38.95
N ILE A 48 8.49 16.72 -39.14
CA ILE A 48 9.49 16.63 -38.06
C ILE A 48 9.14 17.58 -36.92
N LEU A 49 8.82 18.84 -37.23
CA LEU A 49 8.43 19.83 -36.21
C LEU A 49 7.18 19.38 -35.45
N GLY A 50 6.17 18.87 -36.14
CA GLY A 50 4.97 18.30 -35.52
C GLY A 50 5.29 17.12 -34.59
N ALA A 51 6.14 16.18 -35.04
CA ALA A 51 6.57 15.05 -34.24
C ALA A 51 7.35 15.49 -32.98
N VAL A 52 8.24 16.49 -33.11
CA VAL A 52 8.99 17.07 -31.99
C VAL A 52 8.03 17.71 -30.98
N ILE A 53 7.04 18.49 -31.44
CA ILE A 53 6.04 19.11 -30.55
C ILE A 53 5.28 18.02 -29.78
N VAL A 54 4.78 16.99 -30.46
CA VAL A 54 4.07 15.87 -29.80
C VAL A 54 4.97 15.15 -28.79
N ALA A 55 6.23 14.90 -29.14
CA ALA A 55 7.19 14.26 -28.23
C ALA A 55 7.45 15.11 -26.98
N LEU A 56 7.61 16.43 -27.13
CA LEU A 56 7.80 17.36 -26.01
C LEU A 56 6.56 17.40 -25.10
N LEU A 57 5.36 17.49 -25.67
CA LEU A 57 4.10 17.43 -24.91
C LEU A 57 3.96 16.09 -24.17
N GLY A 58 4.30 14.99 -24.81
CA GLY A 58 4.34 13.66 -24.21
C GLY A 58 5.31 13.58 -23.02
N MET A 59 6.53 14.11 -23.19
CA MET A 59 7.54 14.15 -22.14
C MET A 59 7.08 14.96 -20.92
N PHE A 60 6.47 16.13 -21.14
CA PHE A 60 5.94 16.95 -20.05
C PHE A 60 4.85 16.22 -19.25
N LYS A 61 3.94 15.53 -19.95
CA LYS A 61 2.90 14.70 -19.31
C LYS A 61 3.52 13.56 -18.48
N THR A 62 4.49 12.85 -19.03
CA THR A 62 5.18 11.77 -18.32
C THR A 62 5.93 12.29 -17.09
N PHE A 63 6.54 13.47 -17.18
CA PHE A 63 7.22 14.09 -16.03
C PHE A 63 6.23 14.40 -14.89
N LYS A 64 5.07 14.99 -15.21
CA LYS A 64 4.02 15.27 -14.21
C LYS A 64 3.53 13.99 -13.54
N LEU A 65 3.24 12.95 -14.32
CA LEU A 65 2.79 11.66 -13.80
C LEU A 65 3.84 11.00 -12.90
N LYS A 66 5.12 11.05 -13.28
CA LYS A 66 6.21 10.52 -12.43
C LYS A 66 6.31 11.24 -11.10
N ARG A 67 6.11 12.57 -11.09
CA ARG A 67 6.10 13.36 -9.85
C ARG A 67 4.91 12.97 -8.97
N GLU A 68 3.71 12.88 -9.53
CA GLU A 68 2.51 12.45 -8.82
C GLU A 68 2.66 11.06 -8.19
N ILE A 69 3.22 10.09 -8.93
CA ILE A 69 3.52 8.75 -8.40
C ILE A 69 4.51 8.83 -7.23
N LYS A 70 5.53 9.70 -7.31
CA LYS A 70 6.49 9.87 -6.23
C LYS A 70 5.84 10.49 -4.99
N ASP A 71 5.00 11.50 -5.18
CA ASP A 71 4.30 12.19 -4.11
C ASP A 71 3.32 11.22 -3.41
N LEU A 72 2.52 10.46 -4.17
CA LEU A 72 1.64 9.41 -3.65
C LEU A 72 2.40 8.32 -2.87
N LYS A 73 3.55 7.86 -3.38
CA LYS A 73 4.39 6.89 -2.66
C LYS A 73 4.90 7.43 -1.33
N LYS A 74 5.27 8.71 -1.29
CA LYS A 74 5.72 9.36 -0.07
C LYS A 74 4.58 9.51 0.94
N GLU A 75 3.36 9.72 0.48
CA GLU A 75 2.17 9.72 1.34
C GLU A 75 1.86 8.33 1.90
N MET A 76 2.14 7.24 1.17
CA MET A 76 1.90 5.87 1.64
C MET A 76 2.88 5.41 2.73
N GLU A 77 4.11 5.90 2.74
CA GLU A 77 5.16 5.51 3.69
C GLU A 77 4.74 5.66 5.17
N PRO A 78 4.22 6.82 5.65
CA PRO A 78 3.76 6.95 7.03
C PRO A 78 2.50 6.10 7.32
N LEU A 79 1.63 5.86 6.34
CA LEU A 79 0.47 4.99 6.53
C LEU A 79 0.88 3.52 6.71
N GLU A 80 1.87 3.04 5.94
CA GLU A 80 2.42 1.70 6.14
C GLU A 80 3.10 1.56 7.50
N GLU A 81 3.82 2.59 7.95
CA GLU A 81 4.42 2.64 9.28
C GLU A 81 3.34 2.61 10.39
N GLU A 82 2.27 3.40 10.26
CA GLU A 82 1.15 3.43 11.20
C GLU A 82 0.45 2.06 11.29
N ILE A 83 0.22 1.40 10.14
CA ILE A 83 -0.36 0.05 10.09
C ILE A 83 0.52 -0.95 10.84
N ASN A 84 1.83 -0.89 10.67
CA ASN A 84 2.75 -1.80 11.38
C ASN A 84 2.75 -1.53 12.88
N ASN A 85 2.81 -0.27 13.31
CA ASN A 85 2.73 0.10 14.72
C ASN A 85 1.41 -0.35 15.36
N LEU A 86 0.29 -0.21 14.66
CA LEU A 86 -1.02 -0.68 15.12
C LEU A 86 -1.07 -2.21 15.24
N LYS A 87 -0.47 -2.95 14.31
CA LYS A 87 -0.37 -4.41 14.38
C LYS A 87 0.43 -4.86 15.60
N ASP A 88 1.61 -4.27 15.82
CA ASP A 88 2.46 -4.58 16.97
C ASP A 88 1.73 -4.26 18.28
N LEU A 89 0.99 -3.16 18.35
CA LEU A 89 0.19 -2.80 19.52
C LEU A 89 -0.92 -3.81 19.79
N VAL A 90 -1.62 -4.27 18.74
CA VAL A 90 -2.68 -5.28 18.87
C VAL A 90 -2.11 -6.62 19.32
N GLU A 91 -0.96 -7.03 18.79
CA GLU A 91 -0.28 -8.26 19.18
C GLU A 91 0.17 -8.22 20.65
N ASN A 92 0.83 -7.15 21.06
CA ASN A 92 1.26 -6.96 22.46
C ASN A 92 0.07 -6.97 23.42
N ARG A 93 -1.03 -6.26 23.09
CA ARG A 93 -2.26 -6.28 23.88
C ARG A 93 -2.89 -7.67 23.93
N GLY A 94 -2.83 -8.44 22.85
CA GLY A 94 -3.29 -9.83 22.83
C GLY A 94 -2.51 -10.70 23.81
N GLN A 95 -1.19 -10.58 23.84
CA GLN A 95 -0.33 -11.29 24.78
C GLN A 95 -0.61 -10.88 26.24
N GLU A 96 -0.79 -9.58 26.48
CA GLU A 96 -1.13 -9.06 27.81
C GLU A 96 -2.47 -9.64 28.30
N ILE A 97 -3.51 -9.67 27.46
CA ILE A 97 -4.81 -10.27 27.77
C ILE A 97 -4.67 -11.76 28.13
N VAL A 98 -3.84 -12.51 27.40
CA VAL A 98 -3.59 -13.94 27.70
C VAL A 98 -2.94 -14.08 29.08
N SER A 99 -1.90 -13.31 29.37
CA SER A 99 -1.21 -13.36 30.66
C SER A 99 -2.13 -12.99 31.85
N LEU A 100 -2.97 -11.96 31.68
CA LEU A 100 -3.94 -11.55 32.69
C LEU A 100 -5.01 -12.62 32.92
N ASN A 101 -5.47 -13.29 31.85
CA ASN A 101 -6.44 -14.39 31.99
C ASN A 101 -5.85 -15.59 32.75
N GLU A 102 -4.57 -15.91 32.52
CA GLU A 102 -3.88 -16.95 33.30
C GLU A 102 -3.77 -16.57 34.78
N GLU A 103 -3.47 -15.32 35.09
CA GLU A 103 -3.38 -14.83 36.46
C GLU A 103 -4.76 -14.84 37.15
N ILE A 104 -5.81 -14.39 36.47
CA ILE A 104 -7.20 -14.47 36.95
C ILE A 104 -7.58 -15.92 37.24
N ALA A 105 -7.23 -16.88 36.37
CA ALA A 105 -7.55 -18.29 36.57
C ALA A 105 -6.89 -18.86 37.83
N LYS A 106 -5.60 -18.53 38.07
CA LYS A 106 -4.88 -18.94 39.29
C LYS A 106 -5.53 -18.36 40.55
N ILE A 107 -5.90 -17.08 40.52
CA ILE A 107 -6.56 -16.40 41.64
C ILE A 107 -7.94 -17.01 41.91
N GLN A 108 -8.69 -17.37 40.88
CA GLN A 108 -9.98 -18.06 41.05
C GLN A 108 -9.81 -19.43 41.71
N GLU A 109 -8.81 -20.21 41.27
CA GLU A 109 -8.49 -21.51 41.89
C GLU A 109 -8.11 -21.37 43.37
N GLU A 110 -7.28 -20.39 43.71
CA GLU A 110 -6.89 -20.11 45.09
C GLU A 110 -8.09 -19.67 45.95
N ASN A 111 -8.96 -18.82 45.42
CA ASN A 111 -10.18 -18.40 46.11
C ASN A 111 -11.14 -19.58 46.36
N GLU A 112 -11.28 -20.51 45.42
CA GLU A 112 -12.11 -21.71 45.62
C GLU A 112 -11.51 -22.63 46.70
N LYS A 113 -10.19 -22.82 46.73
CA LYS A 113 -9.51 -23.56 47.81
C LYS A 113 -9.68 -22.87 49.18
N LEU A 114 -9.60 -21.55 49.23
CA LEU A 114 -9.81 -20.79 50.47
C LEU A 114 -11.26 -20.92 50.98
N LYS A 115 -12.25 -20.89 50.08
CA LYS A 115 -13.65 -21.11 50.45
C LYS A 115 -13.88 -22.50 51.03
N SER A 116 -13.31 -23.55 50.43
CA SER A 116 -13.47 -24.92 50.94
C SER A 116 -12.86 -25.08 52.32
N ILE A 117 -11.64 -24.56 52.53
CA ILE A 117 -10.98 -24.57 53.84
C ILE A 117 -11.81 -23.81 54.88
N SER A 118 -12.36 -22.65 54.52
CA SER A 118 -13.21 -21.88 55.44
C SER A 118 -14.51 -22.62 55.78
N SER A 119 -15.13 -23.33 54.84
CA SER A 119 -16.32 -24.14 55.13
C SER A 119 -16.00 -25.34 56.03
N ASP A 120 -14.85 -25.99 55.82
CA ASP A 120 -14.41 -27.12 56.63
C ASP A 120 -14.16 -26.70 58.08
N ILE A 121 -13.50 -25.56 58.30
CA ILE A 121 -13.26 -24.99 59.64
C ILE A 121 -14.56 -24.61 60.36
N ILE A 122 -15.56 -24.10 59.64
CA ILE A 122 -16.87 -23.75 60.23
C ILE A 122 -17.62 -25.01 60.67
N ASN A 123 -17.59 -26.06 59.86
CA ASN A 123 -18.23 -27.34 60.19
C ASN A 123 -17.55 -28.04 61.38
N ASP A 124 -16.22 -28.07 61.43
CA ASP A 124 -15.46 -28.65 62.55
C ASP A 124 -15.75 -27.94 63.89
N ASN A 125 -15.98 -26.63 63.89
CA ASN A 125 -16.33 -25.88 65.10
C ASN A 125 -17.81 -26.07 65.54
N MET A 126 -18.73 -26.29 64.59
CA MET A 126 -20.13 -26.65 64.89
C MET A 126 -20.21 -28.01 65.60
N ASP A 127 -19.44 -29.01 65.14
CA ASP A 127 -19.40 -30.34 65.76
C ASP A 127 -18.76 -30.33 67.17
N ASN A 128 -17.83 -29.40 67.44
CA ASN A 128 -17.16 -29.30 68.74
C ASN A 128 -17.96 -28.50 69.79
N THR A 129 -18.83 -27.57 69.38
CA THR A 129 -19.71 -26.80 70.30
C THR A 129 -20.96 -27.58 70.73
N GLY A 130 -21.36 -28.62 69.99
CA GLY A 130 -22.43 -29.54 70.38
C GLY A 130 -22.09 -30.49 71.55
N ASN A 131 -20.84 -30.49 72.03
CA ASN A 131 -20.36 -31.44 73.04
C ASN A 131 -20.01 -30.80 74.41
N VAL A 132 -20.36 -29.52 74.65
CA VAL A 132 -19.96 -28.81 75.89
C VAL A 132 -21.03 -28.80 77.00
N ASP A 133 -22.28 -29.24 76.76
CA ASP A 133 -23.33 -29.20 77.80
C ASP A 133 -23.82 -30.60 78.25
N SER A 134 -22.96 -31.35 78.95
CA SER A 134 -23.43 -32.51 79.74
C SER A 134 -22.63 -32.80 81.02
N THR A 135 -21.77 -31.88 81.49
CA THR A 135 -21.04 -32.05 82.75
C THR A 135 -21.12 -30.84 83.67
N LYS A 136 -22.30 -30.60 84.27
CA LYS A 136 -22.46 -30.09 85.65
C LYS A 136 -23.94 -29.98 86.02
N GLU A 137 -24.45 -30.98 86.74
CA GLU A 137 -25.30 -30.83 87.94
C GLU A 137 -25.72 -32.22 88.45
N LYS A 138 -24.82 -32.84 89.23
CA LYS A 138 -25.15 -33.73 90.35
C LYS A 138 -24.43 -33.13 91.54
N ASP A 139 -25.10 -33.11 92.69
CA ASP A 139 -24.77 -32.41 93.95
C ASP A 139 -25.35 -30.98 93.93
N THR A 140 -26.46 -30.68 94.60
CA THR A 140 -26.73 -30.88 96.04
C THR A 140 -28.24 -30.80 96.30
#